data_AF-A0A2N1Q3E3-F1
#
_entry.id   AF-A0A2N1Q3E3-F1
#
_cell.length_a   1.000
_cell.length_b   1.000
_cell.length_c   1.000
_cell.angle_alpha   90.00
_cell.angle_beta   90.00
_cell.angle_gamma   90.00
#
_symmetry.space_group_name_H-M   'P 1'
#
loop_
_entity.id
_entity.type
_entity.pdbx_description
1 polymer ?
#
loop_
_entity_poly.entity_id
_entity_poly.type
_entity_poly.pdbx_seq_one_letter_code
_entity_poly.pdbx_strand_id
1 'polypeptide(L)'
;MNKKILLVLVLVFSIFSIILIAVWGTLPENPSNIELETISIAEYDETNDDGDKFKNVTDIVTENDNIYIIEYTIFPDNANVDIQATTTAEGINIQVDSIERKIYVIYDLQSIANKRTITIQIKDKNTQFFDELTLWFKTPDVIIVPEI
;
A
#
# COMPACT_ATOMS: atom_id res chain seq x y z
N MET A 1 7.36 40.21 53.76
CA MET A 1 8.06 39.22 52.90
C MET A 1 7.10 38.34 52.10
N ASN A 2 5.95 37.94 52.65
CA ASN A 2 4.99 37.02 52.00
C ASN A 2 4.40 37.48 50.66
N LYS A 3 4.07 38.78 50.49
CA LYS A 3 3.44 39.27 49.23
C LYS A 3 4.36 39.19 48.02
N LYS A 4 5.67 39.39 48.19
CA LYS A 4 6.65 39.29 47.10
C LYS A 4 6.87 37.83 46.69
N ILE A 5 6.91 36.93 47.67
CA ILE A 5 7.03 35.48 47.45
C ILE A 5 5.80 34.94 46.71
N LEU A 6 4.59 35.36 47.10
CA LEU A 6 3.35 34.98 46.42
C LEU A 6 3.38 35.34 44.92
N LEU A 7 3.87 36.54 44.61
CA LEU A 7 3.93 37.06 43.23
C LEU A 7 4.92 36.26 42.36
N VAL A 8 6.07 35.89 42.94
CA VAL A 8 7.05 35.00 42.29
C VAL A 8 6.45 33.61 42.04
N LEU A 9 5.69 33.09 43.00
CA LEU A 9 5.07 31.77 42.91
C LEU A 9 4.01 31.70 41.80
N VAL A 10 3.19 32.75 41.66
CA VAL A 10 2.21 32.88 40.56
C VAL A 10 2.92 32.94 39.20
N LEU A 11 4.03 33.66 39.09
CA LEU A 11 4.81 33.75 37.86
C LEU A 11 5.37 32.39 37.44
N VAL A 12 5.91 31.63 38.40
CA VAL A 12 6.46 30.29 38.16
C VAL A 12 5.36 29.33 37.72
N PHE A 13 4.20 29.32 38.37
CA PHE A 13 3.07 28.48 37.95
C PHE A 13 2.53 28.85 36.57
N SER A 14 2.51 30.14 36.23
CA SER A 14 2.14 30.62 34.89
C SER A 14 3.05 30.05 33.80
N ILE A 15 4.36 30.09 34.01
CA ILE A 15 5.34 29.56 33.06
C ILE A 15 5.21 28.05 32.91
N PHE A 16 5.08 27.31 34.03
CA PHE A 16 4.88 25.87 33.99
C PHE A 16 3.59 25.46 33.28
N SER A 17 2.52 26.24 33.44
CA SER A 17 1.24 25.97 32.77
C SER A 17 1.35 26.10 31.26
N ILE A 18 2.09 27.11 30.77
CA ILE A 18 2.33 27.30 29.32
C ILE A 18 3.16 26.14 28.75
N ILE A 19 4.21 25.72 29.46
CA ILE A 19 5.05 24.59 29.04
C ILE A 19 4.24 23.30 28.99
N LEU A 20 3.41 23.03 30.00
CA LEU A 20 2.56 21.83 30.03
C LEU A 20 1.59 21.79 28.85
N ILE A 21 0.93 22.90 28.52
CA ILE A 21 0.00 22.98 27.38
C ILE A 21 0.76 22.82 26.05
N ALA A 22 1.92 23.46 25.90
CA ALA A 22 2.74 23.33 24.70
C ALA A 22 3.23 21.89 24.49
N VAL A 23 3.71 21.23 25.55
CA VAL A 23 4.17 19.84 25.49
C VAL A 23 3.01 18.90 25.16
N TRP A 24 1.83 19.10 25.76
CA TRP A 24 0.66 18.28 25.48
C TRP A 24 0.15 18.44 24.04
N GLY A 25 0.24 19.65 23.47
CA GLY A 25 -0.09 19.92 22.07
C GLY A 25 0.96 19.42 21.07
N THR A 26 2.15 19.02 21.52
CA THR A 26 3.25 18.49 20.68
C THR A 26 3.51 17.01 20.87
N LEU A 27 2.82 16.35 21.80
CA LEU A 27 2.90 14.90 21.90
C LEU A 27 2.26 14.31 20.64
N PRO A 28 2.95 13.42 19.91
CA PRO A 28 2.34 12.73 18.78
C PRO A 28 1.09 12.01 19.30
N GLU A 29 -0.03 12.14 18.58
CA GLU A 29 -1.33 11.56 18.98
C GLU A 29 -1.26 10.04 19.18
N ASN A 30 -0.18 9.38 18.72
CA ASN A 30 -0.02 7.94 18.83
C ASN A 30 1.46 7.51 18.94
N PRO A 31 2.09 7.55 20.14
CA PRO A 31 3.52 7.26 20.31
C PRO A 31 3.89 5.76 20.22
N SER A 32 2.93 4.86 20.00
CA SER A 32 3.14 3.41 20.15
C SER A 32 2.95 2.60 18.87
N ASN A 33 2.52 3.22 17.77
CA ASN A 33 2.37 2.50 16.51
C ASN A 33 3.67 2.63 15.73
N ILE A 34 4.28 1.48 15.44
CA ILE A 34 5.43 1.41 14.55
C ILE A 34 4.93 1.82 13.17
N GLU A 35 5.50 2.89 12.64
CA GLU A 35 5.15 3.39 11.31
C GLU A 35 5.79 2.50 10.24
N LEU A 36 5.11 2.44 9.10
CA LEU A 36 5.62 1.74 7.93
C LEU A 36 6.75 2.56 7.31
N GLU A 37 7.88 1.92 7.04
CA GLU A 37 9.01 2.54 6.34
C GLU A 37 9.05 2.17 4.86
N THR A 38 8.62 0.96 4.50
CA THR A 38 8.69 0.49 3.11
C THR A 38 7.62 -0.57 2.83
N ILE A 39 6.97 -0.46 1.66
CA ILE A 39 6.23 -1.55 1.00
C ILE A 39 7.04 -1.98 -0.21
N SER A 40 7.20 -3.28 -0.41
CA SER A 40 7.87 -3.77 -1.61
C SER A 40 7.23 -5.03 -2.18
N ILE A 41 7.02 -5.00 -3.49
CA ILE A 41 6.67 -6.14 -4.33
C ILE A 41 7.99 -6.78 -4.78
N ALA A 42 8.22 -8.03 -4.37
CA ALA A 42 9.46 -8.74 -4.64
C ALA A 42 9.42 -9.54 -5.95
N GLU A 43 8.23 -9.96 -6.39
CA GLU A 43 8.07 -10.80 -7.57
C GLU A 43 7.75 -9.96 -8.81
N TYR A 44 8.80 -9.50 -9.51
CA TYR A 44 8.72 -8.84 -10.81
C TYR A 44 9.84 -9.36 -11.72
N ASP A 45 9.65 -9.27 -13.03
CA ASP A 45 10.60 -9.82 -14.00
C ASP A 45 11.59 -8.75 -14.47
N GLU A 46 11.11 -7.53 -14.69
CA GLU A 46 11.92 -6.43 -15.22
C GLU A 46 11.56 -5.11 -14.53
N THR A 47 12.47 -4.15 -14.57
CA THR A 47 12.25 -2.76 -14.17
C THR A 47 12.62 -1.85 -15.34
N ASN A 48 11.80 -0.85 -15.63
CA ASN A 48 12.14 0.14 -16.67
C ASN A 48 13.17 1.17 -16.14
N ASP A 49 13.61 2.05 -17.03
CA ASP A 49 14.57 3.13 -16.71
C ASP A 49 14.01 4.15 -15.68
N ASP A 50 12.69 4.20 -15.51
CA ASP A 50 11.98 5.05 -14.55
C ASP A 50 11.79 4.38 -13.17
N GLY A 51 12.13 3.08 -13.05
CA GLY A 51 12.01 2.30 -11.81
C GLY A 51 10.69 1.54 -11.64
N ASP A 52 9.78 1.59 -12.60
CA ASP A 52 8.53 0.84 -12.59
C ASP A 52 8.79 -0.65 -12.77
N LYS A 53 8.10 -1.46 -11.97
CA LYS A 53 8.23 -2.92 -11.99
C LYS A 53 7.26 -3.53 -13.00
N PHE A 54 7.75 -4.48 -13.79
CA PHE A 54 6.96 -5.22 -14.77
C PHE A 54 6.98 -6.71 -14.46
N LYS A 55 5.81 -7.33 -14.56
CA LYS A 55 5.65 -8.78 -14.45
C LYS A 55 4.93 -9.31 -15.68
N ASN A 56 5.53 -10.28 -16.33
CA ASN A 56 4.94 -11.01 -17.44
C ASN A 56 4.09 -12.14 -16.88
N VAL A 57 2.77 -12.02 -17.03
CA VAL A 57 1.85 -13.08 -16.65
C VAL A 57 1.82 -14.10 -17.78
N THR A 58 2.64 -15.13 -17.64
CA THR A 58 2.79 -16.22 -18.62
C THR A 58 1.79 -17.36 -18.45
N ASP A 59 1.12 -17.42 -17.30
CA ASP A 59 0.05 -18.40 -17.09
C ASP A 59 -1.16 -18.07 -17.96
N ILE A 60 -1.78 -19.12 -18.49
CA ILE A 60 -2.97 -19.00 -19.33
C ILE A 60 -4.12 -18.56 -18.44
N VAL A 61 -4.44 -17.27 -18.46
CA VAL A 61 -5.64 -16.77 -17.80
C VAL A 61 -6.86 -17.34 -18.52
N THR A 62 -7.63 -18.17 -17.83
CA THR A 62 -8.86 -18.79 -18.37
C THR A 62 -10.08 -18.29 -17.61
N GLU A 63 -11.28 -18.55 -18.10
CA GLU A 63 -12.51 -18.24 -17.33
C GLU A 63 -12.56 -18.95 -15.98
N ASN A 64 -11.87 -20.10 -15.84
CA ASN A 64 -11.79 -20.85 -14.59
C ASN A 64 -10.60 -20.43 -13.70
N ASP A 65 -9.65 -19.69 -14.25
CA ASP A 65 -8.43 -19.23 -13.58
C ASP A 65 -8.15 -17.79 -14.01
N ASN A 66 -8.96 -16.89 -13.46
CA ASN A 66 -8.96 -15.46 -13.78
C ASN A 66 -8.37 -14.60 -12.66
N ILE A 67 -7.62 -15.22 -11.74
CA ILE A 67 -7.07 -14.57 -10.55
C ILE A 67 -5.54 -14.62 -10.62
N TYR A 68 -4.91 -13.46 -10.63
CA TYR A 68 -3.48 -13.34 -10.43
C TYR A 68 -3.19 -12.88 -8.99
N ILE A 69 -2.19 -13.48 -8.35
CA ILE A 69 -1.83 -13.15 -6.96
C ILE A 69 -0.53 -12.36 -6.96
N ILE A 70 -0.52 -11.22 -6.27
CA ILE A 70 0.68 -10.43 -6.00
C ILE A 70 0.99 -10.54 -4.52
N GLU A 71 2.19 -11.00 -4.19
CA GLU A 71 2.70 -10.99 -2.83
C GLU A 71 3.49 -9.70 -2.58
N TYR A 72 3.24 -9.07 -1.42
CA TYR A 72 3.97 -7.89 -1.00
C TYR A 72 4.56 -8.06 0.40
N THR A 73 5.62 -7.30 0.66
CA THR A 73 6.29 -7.27 1.96
C THR A 73 6.24 -5.86 2.52
N ILE A 74 6.19 -5.78 3.85
CA ILE A 74 6.21 -4.52 4.59
C ILE A 74 7.40 -4.53 5.54
N PHE A 75 8.06 -3.38 5.67
CA PHE A 75 9.10 -3.19 6.66
C PHE A 75 8.84 -1.92 7.46
N PRO A 76 8.94 -1.97 8.80
CA PRO A 76 9.11 -3.16 9.65
C PRO A 76 7.86 -4.07 9.67
N ASP A 77 8.05 -5.36 9.92
CA ASP A 77 6.99 -6.40 9.83
C ASP A 77 5.78 -6.17 10.74
N ASN A 78 5.98 -5.45 11.84
CA ASN A 78 4.98 -5.12 12.84
C ASN A 78 4.46 -3.68 12.72
N ALA A 79 4.68 -3.04 11.57
CA ALA A 79 4.12 -1.73 11.28
C ALA A 79 2.59 -1.78 11.29
N ASN A 80 1.96 -0.72 11.81
CA ASN A 80 0.51 -0.57 11.78
C ASN A 80 0.06 -0.05 10.40
N VAL A 81 -0.26 -0.98 9.50
CA VAL A 81 -0.60 -0.68 8.10
C VAL A 81 -2.10 -0.84 7.80
N ASP A 82 -2.61 0.01 6.91
CA ASP A 82 -3.91 -0.13 6.25
C ASP A 82 -3.66 -0.12 4.73
N ILE A 83 -3.33 -1.30 4.20
CA ILE A 83 -2.92 -1.49 2.80
C ILE A 83 -4.14 -1.45 1.89
N GLN A 84 -4.05 -0.61 0.86
CA GLN A 84 -5.02 -0.50 -0.21
C GLN A 84 -4.35 -0.76 -1.54
N ALA A 85 -5.06 -1.45 -2.43
CA ALA A 85 -4.61 -1.68 -3.78
C ALA A 85 -5.61 -1.09 -4.78
N THR A 86 -5.10 -0.42 -5.80
CA THR A 86 -5.91 0.27 -6.81
C THR A 86 -5.38 -0.01 -8.21
N THR A 87 -6.29 -0.01 -9.18
CA THR A 87 -5.97 -0.08 -10.61
C THR A 87 -6.79 0.94 -11.37
N THR A 88 -6.25 1.39 -12.50
CA THR A 88 -6.89 2.33 -13.42
C THR A 88 -7.61 1.62 -14.58
N ALA A 89 -7.49 0.29 -14.67
CA ALA A 89 -8.11 -0.48 -15.73
C ALA A 89 -9.52 -0.94 -15.35
N GLU A 90 -10.44 -0.80 -16.31
CA GLU A 90 -11.83 -1.24 -16.20
C GLU A 90 -11.90 -2.77 -16.29
N GLY A 91 -12.89 -3.38 -15.64
CA GLY A 91 -13.09 -4.83 -15.69
C GLY A 91 -12.11 -5.64 -14.84
N ILE A 92 -11.49 -4.98 -13.86
CA ILE A 92 -10.56 -5.57 -12.92
C ILE A 92 -11.06 -5.31 -11.52
N ASN A 93 -11.14 -6.37 -10.73
CA ASN A 93 -11.48 -6.31 -9.32
C ASN A 93 -10.25 -6.68 -8.50
N ILE A 94 -9.97 -5.89 -7.47
CA ILE A 94 -8.82 -6.10 -6.60
C ILE A 94 -9.31 -6.39 -5.20
N GLN A 95 -8.81 -7.46 -4.61
CA GLN A 95 -9.02 -7.79 -3.21
C GLN A 95 -7.67 -7.84 -2.50
N VAL A 96 -7.58 -7.15 -1.37
CA VAL A 96 -6.38 -7.14 -0.53
C VAL A 96 -6.62 -8.08 0.65
N ASP A 97 -5.72 -9.02 0.84
CA ASP A 97 -5.61 -9.81 2.05
C ASP A 97 -4.41 -9.30 2.85
N SER A 98 -4.72 -8.56 3.92
CA SER A 98 -3.73 -7.99 4.82
C SER A 98 -3.11 -9.00 5.77
N ILE A 99 -3.73 -10.17 5.97
CA ILE A 99 -3.24 -11.22 6.86
C ILE A 99 -2.17 -12.04 6.13
N GLU A 100 -2.48 -12.50 4.92
CA GLU A 100 -1.54 -13.27 4.10
C GLU A 100 -0.57 -12.40 3.29
N ARG A 101 -0.74 -11.07 3.32
CA ARG A 101 0.04 -10.09 2.53
C ARG A 101 -0.02 -10.36 1.03
N LYS A 102 -1.23 -10.64 0.56
CA LYS A 102 -1.53 -10.97 -0.83
C LYS A 102 -2.53 -10.00 -1.41
N ILE A 103 -2.41 -9.76 -2.70
CA ILE A 103 -3.38 -9.00 -3.48
C ILE A 103 -3.87 -9.92 -4.59
N TYR A 104 -5.15 -10.22 -4.53
CA TYR A 104 -5.85 -10.98 -5.54
C TYR A 104 -6.37 -10.01 -6.59
N VAL A 105 -5.91 -10.20 -7.81
CA VAL A 105 -6.34 -9.42 -8.94
C VAL A 105 -7.19 -10.31 -9.82
N ILE A 106 -8.47 -9.99 -9.86
CA ILE A 106 -9.50 -10.76 -10.54
C ILE A 106 -9.83 -10.01 -11.82
N TYR A 107 -9.67 -10.68 -12.96
CA TYR A 107 -9.89 -10.06 -14.27
C TYR A 107 -11.11 -10.65 -14.94
N ASP A 108 -11.74 -9.84 -15.77
CA ASP A 108 -12.59 -10.38 -16.82
C ASP A 108 -11.77 -10.65 -18.10
N LEU A 109 -12.16 -11.67 -18.85
CA LEU A 109 -11.43 -12.12 -20.05
C LEU A 109 -11.47 -11.05 -21.16
N GLN A 110 -12.55 -10.27 -21.22
CA GLN A 110 -12.77 -9.24 -22.23
C GLN A 110 -11.82 -8.04 -22.04
N SER A 111 -11.50 -7.71 -20.80
CA SER A 111 -10.64 -6.62 -20.37
C SER A 111 -9.18 -6.98 -20.58
N ILE A 112 -8.78 -8.23 -20.34
CA ILE A 112 -7.45 -8.74 -20.73
C ILE A 112 -7.27 -8.70 -22.25
N ALA A 113 -8.30 -9.08 -23.02
CA ALA A 113 -8.25 -9.05 -24.48
C ALA A 113 -8.09 -7.62 -25.03
N ASN A 114 -8.73 -6.64 -24.38
CA ASN A 114 -8.71 -5.23 -24.80
C ASN A 114 -7.50 -4.44 -24.28
N LYS A 115 -7.01 -4.75 -23.08
CA LYS A 115 -5.89 -4.07 -22.40
C LYS A 115 -4.89 -5.12 -21.90
N ARG A 116 -3.81 -5.29 -22.65
CA ARG A 116 -2.74 -6.27 -22.37
C ARG A 116 -1.85 -5.90 -21.18
N THR A 117 -1.91 -4.65 -20.73
CA THR A 117 -1.08 -4.12 -19.65
C THR A 117 -1.95 -3.46 -18.60
N ILE A 118 -1.73 -3.83 -17.34
CA ILE A 118 -2.52 -3.36 -16.20
C ILE A 118 -1.55 -2.95 -15.10
N THR A 119 -1.64 -1.70 -14.65
CA THR A 119 -0.84 -1.21 -13.54
C THR A 119 -1.66 -1.28 -12.25
N ILE A 120 -1.02 -1.78 -11.20
CA ILE A 120 -1.57 -1.97 -9.88
C ILE A 120 -0.69 -1.23 -8.91
N GLN A 121 -1.29 -0.29 -8.20
CA GLN A 121 -0.64 0.48 -7.15
C GLN A 121 -1.06 -0.08 -5.80
N ILE A 122 -0.09 -0.40 -4.96
CA ILE A 122 -0.26 -0.76 -3.56
C ILE A 122 0.16 0.44 -2.72
N LYS A 123 -0.68 0.86 -1.78
CA LYS A 123 -0.37 2.00 -0.90
C LYS A 123 -0.83 1.75 0.51
N ASP A 124 -0.09 2.28 1.49
CA ASP A 124 -0.57 2.39 2.85
C ASP A 124 -1.36 3.69 3.04
N LYS A 125 -2.56 3.57 3.59
CA LYS A 125 -3.44 4.71 3.82
C LYS A 125 -2.88 5.67 4.89
N ASN A 126 -2.14 5.15 5.86
CA ASN A 126 -1.66 5.92 7.00
C ASN A 126 -0.43 6.77 6.63
N THR A 127 0.55 6.17 5.98
CA THR A 127 1.85 6.78 5.67
C THR A 127 1.99 7.28 4.24
N GLN A 128 1.06 6.91 3.34
CA GLN A 128 1.10 7.22 1.90
C GLN A 128 2.31 6.62 1.16
N PHE A 129 3.07 5.71 1.78
CA PHE A 129 4.05 4.91 1.06
C PHE A 129 3.35 4.01 0.05
N PHE A 130 3.91 3.91 -1.14
CA PHE A 130 3.33 3.14 -2.23
C PHE A 130 4.40 2.43 -3.07
N ASP A 131 3.98 1.36 -3.73
CA ASP A 131 4.76 0.62 -4.72
C ASP A 131 3.81 0.26 -5.87
N GLU A 132 4.37 0.11 -7.07
CA GLU A 132 3.59 -0.12 -8.29
C GLU A 132 4.13 -1.32 -9.06
N LEU A 133 3.21 -2.11 -9.60
CA LEU A 133 3.50 -3.24 -10.46
C LEU A 133 2.62 -3.19 -11.70
N THR A 134 3.26 -3.25 -12.87
CA THR A 134 2.59 -3.41 -14.15
C THR A 134 2.60 -4.87 -14.57
N LEU A 135 1.41 -5.45 -14.67
CA LEU A 135 1.18 -6.80 -15.16
C LEU A 135 0.97 -6.77 -16.67
N TRP A 136 1.76 -7.56 -17.39
CA TRP A 136 1.62 -7.76 -18.81
C TRP A 136 1.05 -9.16 -19.07
N PHE A 137 -0.19 -9.21 -19.54
CA PHE A 137 -0.86 -10.44 -19.93
C PHE A 137 -0.52 -10.81 -21.38
N LYS A 138 -0.05 -12.04 -21.57
CA LYS A 138 -0.06 -12.64 -22.91
C LYS A 138 -1.47 -13.17 -23.16
N THR A 139 -2.17 -12.57 -24.11
CA THR A 139 -3.40 -13.17 -24.64
C THR A 139 -3.04 -14.54 -25.22
N PRO A 140 -3.79 -15.62 -24.93
CA PRO A 140 -3.62 -16.87 -25.63
C PRO A 140 -3.98 -16.63 -27.10
N ASP A 141 -2.97 -16.41 -27.93
CA ASP A 141 -3.11 -16.63 -29.37
C ASP A 141 -3.32 -18.14 -29.54
N VAL A 142 -4.34 -18.50 -30.33
CA VAL A 142 -4.76 -19.85 -30.74
C VAL A 142 -5.90 -20.46 -29.91
N ILE A 143 -7.12 -20.28 -30.44
CA ILE A 143 -8.19 -21.28 -30.36
C ILE A 143 -7.58 -22.59 -30.83
N ILE A 144 -7.29 -23.52 -29.92
CA ILE A 144 -6.96 -24.89 -30.29
C ILE A 144 -8.26 -25.48 -30.82
N VAL A 145 -8.44 -25.46 -32.15
CA VAL A 145 -9.47 -26.26 -32.80
C VAL A 145 -9.05 -27.71 -32.59
N PRO A 146 -9.83 -28.55 -31.88
CA PRO A 146 -9.53 -29.97 -31.84
C PRO A 146 -9.64 -30.51 -33.26
N GLU A 147 -8.56 -31.07 -33.79
CA GLU A 147 -8.63 -31.85 -35.02
C GLU A 147 -9.61 -33.01 -34.80
N ILE A 148 -10.59 -33.11 -35.71
CA ILE A 148 -11.68 -34.09 -35.72
C ILE A 148 -11.13 -35.47 -36.08
#